data_AF-A0A932M2Y0-F1
#
_entry.id   AF-A0A932M2Y0-F1
#
_cell.length_a   1.000
_cell.length_b   1.000
_cell.length_c   1.000
_cell.angle_alpha   90.00
_cell.angle_beta   90.00
_cell.angle_gamma   90.00
#
_symmetry.space_group_name_H-M   'P 1'
#
loop_
_entity.id
_entity.type
_entity.pdbx_description
1 polymer ?
#
loop_
_entity_poly.entity_id
_entity_poly.type
_entity_poly.pdbx_seq_one_letter_code
_entity_poly.pdbx_strand_id
1 'polypeptide(L)' 'MPEIIPAIMPRSFTELREYVEQVKGIVNVIQIDVMDGVFVPEKSWPYTDGDGRKSGDGN' A
#
# COMPACT_ATOMS: atom_id res chain seq x y z
N MET A 1 -24.24 -8.10 12.81
CA MET A 1 -23.54 -8.18 11.51
C MET A 1 -22.06 -7.99 11.77
N PRO A 2 -21.17 -8.78 11.14
CA PRO A 2 -19.74 -8.53 11.24
C PRO A 2 -19.37 -7.21 10.55
N GLU A 3 -18.38 -6.51 11.09
CA GLU A 3 -17.75 -5.38 10.41
C GLU A 3 -16.80 -5.91 9.33
N ILE A 4 -16.81 -5.27 8.16
CA ILE A 4 -15.90 -5.59 7.05
C ILE A 4 -14.86 -4.47 6.96
N ILE A 5 -13.59 -4.85 7.08
CA ILE A 5 -12.44 -3.95 6.93
C ILE A 5 -11.71 -4.35 5.63
N PRO A 6 -11.78 -3.54 4.56
CA PRO A 6 -11.03 -3.81 3.34
C PRO A 6 -9.52 -3.74 3.59
N ALA A 7 -8.77 -4.72 3.09
CA ALA A 7 -7.31 -4.74 3.11
C ALA A 7 -6.73 -4.33 1.75
N ILE A 8 -5.74 -3.45 1.74
CA ILE A 8 -5.09 -2.94 0.52
C ILE A 8 -3.56 -3.09 0.59
N MET A 9 -2.97 -3.54 -0.51
CA MET A 9 -1.51 -3.66 -0.73
C MET A 9 -1.09 -2.78 -1.91
N PRO A 10 -1.15 -1.44 -1.78
CA PRO A 10 -0.92 -0.52 -2.90
C PRO A 10 0.52 -0.60 -3.40
N ARG A 11 0.77 -0.42 -4.69
CA ARG A 11 2.13 -0.33 -5.27
C ARG A 11 2.65 1.10 -5.41
N SER A 12 1.79 2.10 -5.23
CA SER A 12 2.16 3.52 -5.25
C SER A 12 1.22 4.35 -4.38
N PHE A 13 1.60 5.59 -4.04
CA PHE A 13 0.69 6.51 -3.38
C PHE A 13 -0.55 6.81 -4.23
N THR A 14 -0.42 6.87 -5.55
CA THR A 14 -1.56 7.07 -6.47
C THR A 14 -2.57 5.95 -6.33
N GLU A 15 -2.12 4.70 -6.37
CA GLU A 15 -2.97 3.51 -6.22
C GLU A 15 -3.63 3.45 -4.83
N LEU A 16 -2.90 3.83 -3.76
CA LEU A 16 -3.48 3.99 -2.43
C LEU A 16 -4.68 4.94 -2.45
N ARG A 17 -4.53 6.12 -3.08
CA ARG A 17 -5.65 7.09 -3.19
C ARG A 17 -6.81 6.53 -4.01
N GLU A 18 -6.54 5.85 -5.11
CA GLU A 18 -7.57 5.25 -5.98
C GLU A 18 -8.41 4.20 -5.23
N TYR A 19 -7.79 3.36 -4.40
CA TYR A 19 -8.52 2.41 -3.57
C TYR A 19 -9.31 3.09 -2.45
N VAL A 20 -8.75 4.11 -1.80
CA VAL A 20 -9.44 4.87 -0.76
C VAL A 20 -10.70 5.54 -1.31
N GLU A 21 -10.63 6.17 -2.49
CA GLU A 21 -11.79 6.85 -3.08
C GLU A 21 -12.92 5.87 -3.44
N GLN A 22 -12.63 4.60 -3.75
CA GLN A 22 -13.67 3.59 -4.03
C GLN A 22 -14.51 3.21 -2.81
N VAL A 23 -13.94 3.28 -1.60
CA VAL A 23 -14.61 2.84 -0.35
C VAL A 23 -14.98 4.00 0.58
N LYS A 24 -14.62 5.23 0.19
CA LYS A 24 -14.90 6.46 0.92
C LYS A 24 -16.40 6.63 1.16
N GLY A 25 -16.77 6.81 2.43
CA GLY A 25 -18.16 6.95 2.85
C GLY A 25 -18.95 5.63 2.95
N ILE A 26 -18.33 4.48 2.60
CA ILE A 26 -18.92 3.14 2.74
C ILE A 26 -18.39 2.44 3.99
N VAL A 27 -17.11 2.61 4.29
CA VAL A 27 -16.43 1.99 5.45
C VAL A 27 -15.80 3.04 6.36
N ASN A 28 -15.68 2.72 7.64
CA ASN A 28 -15.03 3.59 8.64
C ASN A 28 -13.50 3.38 8.70
N VAL A 29 -13.05 2.17 8.39
CA VAL A 29 -11.66 1.73 8.55
C VAL A 29 -11.24 0.90 7.34
N ILE A 30 -9.97 1.05 6.95
CA ILE A 30 -9.29 0.19 5.99
C ILE A 30 -7.98 -0.30 6.62
N GLN A 31 -7.53 -1.47 6.21
CA GLN A 31 -6.23 -2.02 6.54
C GLN A 31 -5.27 -1.74 5.38
N ILE A 32 -4.11 -1.15 5.67
CA ILE A 32 -3.05 -0.89 4.68
C ILE A 32 -1.88 -1.80 5.02
N ASP A 33 -1.58 -2.74 4.13
CA ASP A 33 -0.48 -3.68 4.30
C ASP A 33 0.81 -3.07 3.77
N VAL A 34 1.76 -2.84 4.69
CA VAL A 34 3.09 -2.30 4.39
C VAL A 34 4.09 -3.44 4.41
N MET A 35 4.60 -3.79 3.24
CA MET A 35 5.48 -4.94 3.01
C MET A 35 6.83 -4.45 2.48
N ASP A 36 7.91 -4.76 3.20
CA ASP A 36 9.26 -4.22 2.96
C ASP A 36 10.15 -5.09 2.07
N GLY A 37 9.70 -6.29 1.69
CA GLY A 37 10.52 -7.26 0.98
C GLY A 37 11.53 -8.01 1.87
N VAL A 38 11.54 -7.76 3.19
CA VAL A 38 12.44 -8.40 4.17
C VAL A 38 11.66 -9.34 5.08
N PHE A 39 10.56 -8.85 5.67
CA PHE A 39 9.67 -9.66 6.50
C PHE A 39 8.84 -10.64 5.65
N VAL A 40 8.39 -10.18 4.48
CA VAL A 40 7.71 -10.98 3.44
C VAL A 40 8.36 -10.68 2.07
N PRO A 41 8.34 -11.61 1.10
CA PRO A 41 9.04 -11.41 -0.18
C PRO A 41 8.39 -10.34 -1.07
N GLU A 42 7.10 -10.09 -0.91
CA GLU A 42 6.39 -9.04 -1.64
C GLU A 42 6.72 -7.64 -1.09
N LYS A 43 6.59 -6.64 -1.97
CA LYS A 43 6.70 -5.22 -1.61
C LYS A 43 5.39 -4.50 -1.91
N SER A 44 4.99 -3.63 -1.00
CA SER A 44 3.98 -2.61 -1.23
C SER A 44 4.59 -1.23 -1.04
N TRP A 45 3.84 -0.19 -1.39
CA TRP A 45 4.20 1.18 -1.08
C TRP A 45 4.43 1.34 0.44
N PRO A 46 5.49 2.03 0.89
CA PRO A 46 6.41 2.88 0.12
C PRO A 46 7.73 2.19 -0.30
N TYR A 47 7.79 0.86 -0.27
CA TYR A 47 9.00 0.09 -0.56
C TYR A 47 9.11 -0.37 -2.01
N THR A 48 8.07 -0.14 -2.82
CA THR A 48 8.11 -0.34 -4.27
C THR A 48 9.06 0.67 -4.91
N ASP A 49 9.69 0.27 -6.02
CA ASP A 49 10.76 1.04 -6.67
C ASP A 49 10.27 2.34 -7.35
N GLY A 50 8.98 2.69 -7.20
CA GLY A 50 8.31 3.78 -7.90
C GLY A 50 8.20 5.11 -7.17
N ASP A 51 8.58 5.21 -5.89
CA ASP A 51 8.30 6.41 -5.07
C ASP A 51 9.54 7.03 -4.37
N GLY A 52 10.67 7.08 -5.07
CA GLY A 52 11.72 8.07 -4.77
C GLY A 52 12.97 7.58 -4.04
N ARG A 53 13.11 6.27 -3.76
CA ARG A 53 14.47 5.72 -3.60
C ARG A 53 15.02 5.49 -5.00
N LYS A 54 15.76 6.48 -5.53
CA LYS A 54 16.84 6.13 -6.46
C LYS A 54 17.68 5.12 -5.70
N SER A 55 17.70 3.87 -6.19
CA SER A 55 18.72 2.91 -5.80
C SER A 55 20.04 3.64 -5.95
N GLY A 56 20.61 4.04 -4.81
CA GLY A 56 21.86 4.78 -4.79
C GLY A 56 22.89 3.93 -5.49
N ASP A 57 23.50 4.51 -6.51
CA ASP A 57 24.92 4.44 -6.84
C ASP A 57 25.64 3.29 -6.12
N GLY A 58 25.42 2.08 -6.63
CA GLY A 58 26.18 0.89 -6.28
C GLY A 58 27.13 0.60 -7.42
N ASN A 59 28.37 1.03 -7.23
CA ASN A 59 29.60 0.73 -8.00
C ASN A 59 29.51 -0.45 -8.99
#